data_AF-A0A3A0APP0-F1
#
_entry.id   AF-A0A3A0APP0-F1
#
_cell.length_a   1.000
_cell.length_b   1.000
_cell.length_c   1.000
_cell.angle_alpha   90.00
_cell.angle_beta   90.00
_cell.angle_gamma   90.00
#
_symmetry.space_group_name_H-M   'P 1'
#
loop_
_entity.id
_entity.type
_entity.pdbx_description
1 polymer ?
#
loop_
_entity_poly.entity_id
_entity_poly.type
_entity_poly.pdbx_seq_one_letter_code
_entity_poly.pdbx_strand_id
1 'polypeptide(L)'
;MSANSPYEYSYSPRQRYSRWDGTQKIDPANADDIMDAISDDMFADGDLQRALQRLFRWGMDRPNGERMPGIRNLMERLKARRQQELNRYDLGSVLEGIKQKLEEIQQLERQGIQERIDQGREKLQRQAQGQEGEQGEAGEGQQAEGGEDGDAEHNQLLQNMLERMAERKLQTLDSLPDDPAGQIKALTEYEFMDPEARQKFQELLEQLQQQVLQQTFQGMQQSLQNMTAQD
;
A
#
# COMPACT_ATOMS: atom_id res chain seq x y z
N MET A 1 40.31 -1.94 7.31
CA MET A 1 39.95 -2.90 6.24
C MET A 1 38.93 -3.88 6.82
N SER A 2 37.95 -4.26 5.98
CA SER A 2 36.76 -5.10 6.23
C SER A 2 35.61 -4.38 6.96
N ALA A 3 34.68 -3.72 6.25
CA ALA A 3 33.59 -4.26 5.39
C ALA A 3 32.56 -5.04 6.22
N ASN A 4 31.43 -4.43 6.58
CA ASN A 4 30.17 -4.36 5.81
C ASN A 4 29.59 -5.75 5.53
N SER A 5 28.46 -6.07 6.19
CA SER A 5 27.39 -6.79 5.51
C SER A 5 26.03 -6.44 6.11
N PRO A 6 24.98 -6.21 5.29
CA PRO A 6 23.74 -5.54 5.66
C PRO A 6 22.59 -6.54 5.89
N TYR A 7 21.57 -6.06 6.59
CA TYR A 7 20.18 -6.53 6.68
C TYR A 7 19.78 -7.85 5.97
N GLU A 8 19.32 -8.82 6.77
CA GLU A 8 18.34 -9.84 6.33
C GLU A 8 17.14 -9.81 7.28
N TYR A 9 16.14 -8.98 6.96
CA TYR A 9 14.79 -9.16 7.50
C TYR A 9 14.08 -10.19 6.62
N SER A 10 14.17 -11.47 7.00
CA SER A 10 13.33 -12.51 6.41
C SER A 10 11.87 -12.27 6.86
N TYR A 11 11.05 -11.64 6.03
CA TYR A 11 9.59 -11.67 6.17
C TYR A 11 9.12 -13.12 5.96
N SER A 12 9.02 -13.88 7.04
CA SER A 12 8.27 -15.13 7.04
C SER A 12 6.80 -14.79 7.24
N PRO A 13 5.92 -14.91 6.22
CA PRO A 13 4.50 -14.72 6.45
C PRO A 13 4.02 -15.77 7.45
N ARG A 14 3.54 -15.33 8.61
CA ARG A 14 2.89 -16.20 9.60
C ARG A 14 1.66 -16.81 8.91
N GLN A 15 1.77 -18.07 8.51
CA GLN A 15 0.66 -18.85 7.98
C GLN A 15 -0.39 -18.97 9.08
N ARG A 16 -1.46 -18.18 8.99
CA ARG A 16 -2.64 -18.35 9.85
C ARG A 16 -3.46 -19.51 9.28
N TYR A 17 -3.40 -20.65 9.95
CA TYR A 17 -4.29 -21.77 9.66
C TYR A 17 -5.72 -21.39 10.07
N SER A 18 -6.64 -21.31 9.11
CA SER A 18 -8.08 -21.26 9.39
C SER A 18 -8.63 -22.69 9.49
N ARG A 19 -9.69 -22.86 10.30
CA ARG A 19 -10.40 -24.14 10.39
C ARG A 19 -11.19 -24.39 9.10
N TRP A 20 -11.23 -25.65 8.68
CA TRP A 20 -11.99 -26.13 7.53
C TRP A 20 -13.47 -25.75 7.67
N ASP A 21 -14.02 -25.07 6.66
CA ASP A 21 -15.37 -24.48 6.66
C ASP A 21 -16.45 -25.43 6.10
N GLY A 22 -16.08 -26.64 5.69
CA GLY A 22 -17.02 -27.70 5.30
C GLY A 22 -17.70 -27.51 3.94
N THR A 23 -17.47 -26.39 3.24
CA THR A 23 -18.18 -26.06 1.99
C THR A 23 -17.62 -26.79 0.75
N GLN A 24 -16.50 -27.48 0.89
CA GLN A 24 -15.83 -28.16 -0.22
C GLN A 24 -16.42 -29.55 -0.42
N LYS A 25 -17.37 -29.65 -1.35
CA LYS A 25 -17.84 -30.93 -1.89
C LYS A 25 -16.72 -31.58 -2.70
N ILE A 26 -16.09 -32.61 -2.13
CA ILE A 26 -15.22 -33.52 -2.88
C ILE A 26 -16.17 -34.55 -3.50
N ASP A 27 -16.17 -34.66 -4.83
CA ASP A 27 -16.94 -35.69 -5.52
C ASP A 27 -16.53 -37.06 -4.94
N PRO A 28 -17.45 -37.83 -4.33
CA PRO A 28 -17.08 -39.13 -3.80
C PRO A 28 -16.78 -40.03 -5.00
N ALA A 29 -15.51 -40.39 -5.16
CA ALA A 29 -15.13 -41.49 -6.01
C ALA A 29 -15.95 -42.72 -5.59
N ASN A 30 -16.69 -43.35 -6.51
CA ASN A 30 -17.46 -44.54 -6.20
C ASN A 30 -16.51 -45.63 -5.70
N ALA A 31 -16.85 -46.24 -4.57
CA ALA A 31 -16.01 -47.26 -3.94
C ALA A 31 -15.77 -48.46 -4.86
N ASP A 32 -16.76 -48.80 -5.71
CA ASP A 32 -16.69 -49.92 -6.65
C ASP A 32 -15.64 -49.68 -7.75
N ASP A 33 -15.57 -48.46 -8.31
CA ASP A 33 -14.58 -48.10 -9.33
C ASP A 33 -13.14 -48.17 -8.78
N ILE A 34 -12.96 -47.82 -7.51
CA ILE A 34 -11.67 -47.91 -6.81
C ILE A 34 -11.29 -49.37 -6.59
N MET A 35 -12.25 -50.20 -6.19
CA MET A 35 -12.02 -51.62 -5.93
C MET A 35 -11.65 -52.38 -7.20
N ASP A 36 -12.28 -52.08 -8.34
CA ASP A 36 -11.93 -52.70 -9.63
C ASP A 36 -10.50 -52.36 -10.06
N ALA A 37 -10.10 -51.08 -9.95
CA ALA A 37 -8.76 -50.64 -10.34
C ALA A 37 -7.64 -51.17 -9.44
N ILE A 38 -7.92 -51.42 -8.17
CA ILE A 38 -6.97 -52.02 -7.23
C ILE A 38 -6.92 -53.53 -7.39
N SER A 39 -8.05 -54.17 -7.71
CA SER A 39 -8.15 -55.64 -7.83
C SER A 39 -7.22 -56.18 -8.91
N ASP A 40 -7.20 -55.55 -10.09
CA ASP A 40 -6.32 -55.92 -11.20
C ASP A 40 -4.83 -55.89 -10.82
N ASP A 41 -4.42 -54.90 -10.02
CA ASP A 41 -3.04 -54.71 -9.57
C ASP A 41 -2.68 -55.61 -8.35
N MET A 42 -3.69 -55.94 -7.51
CA MET A 42 -3.55 -56.87 -6.38
C MET A 42 -3.31 -58.30 -6.84
N PHE A 43 -3.92 -58.71 -7.95
CA PHE A 43 -3.66 -60.03 -8.57
C PHE A 43 -2.26 -60.14 -9.20
N ALA A 44 -1.62 -59.03 -9.52
CA ALA A 44 -0.30 -59.01 -10.15
C ALA A 44 0.87 -59.03 -9.14
N ASP A 45 0.80 -58.27 -8.05
CA ASP A 45 1.93 -58.01 -7.15
C ASP A 45 1.61 -58.15 -5.63
N GLY A 46 0.33 -58.31 -5.26
CA GLY A 46 -0.11 -58.56 -3.86
C GLY A 46 0.01 -57.41 -2.86
N ASP A 47 0.48 -56.21 -3.27
CA ASP A 47 0.71 -55.07 -2.38
C ASP A 47 -0.29 -53.93 -2.64
N LEU A 48 -1.37 -53.93 -1.84
CA LEU A 48 -2.40 -52.89 -1.82
C LEU A 48 -1.84 -51.48 -1.59
N GLN A 49 -0.79 -51.35 -0.77
CA GLN A 49 -0.21 -50.06 -0.43
C GLN A 49 0.47 -49.44 -1.67
N ARG A 50 1.13 -50.26 -2.50
CA ARG A 50 1.72 -49.80 -3.77
C ARG A 50 0.67 -49.41 -4.80
N ALA A 51 -0.40 -50.19 -4.93
CA ALA A 51 -1.51 -49.88 -5.83
C ALA A 51 -2.18 -48.54 -5.46
N LEU A 52 -2.50 -48.34 -4.17
CA LEU A 52 -3.03 -47.08 -3.65
C LEU A 52 -2.05 -45.91 -3.83
N GLN A 53 -0.75 -46.13 -3.59
CA GLN A 53 0.26 -45.08 -3.75
C GLN A 53 0.43 -44.67 -5.23
N ARG A 54 0.34 -45.61 -6.17
CA ARG A 54 0.33 -45.32 -7.61
C ARG A 54 -0.94 -44.57 -8.02
N LEU A 55 -2.10 -45.03 -7.57
CA LEU A 55 -3.40 -44.40 -7.78
C LEU A 55 -3.38 -42.92 -7.34
N PHE A 56 -2.94 -42.64 -6.12
CA PHE A 56 -2.87 -41.27 -5.61
C PHE A 56 -1.82 -40.41 -6.32
N ARG A 57 -0.70 -40.99 -6.77
CA ARG A 57 0.39 -40.21 -7.38
C ARG A 57 0.11 -39.87 -8.84
N TRP A 58 -0.47 -40.80 -9.60
CA TRP A 58 -0.62 -40.68 -11.06
C TRP A 58 -2.07 -40.53 -11.52
N GLY A 59 -3.04 -40.90 -10.69
CA GLY A 59 -4.46 -40.96 -11.07
C GLY A 59 -4.82 -42.31 -11.67
N MET A 60 -6.08 -42.48 -12.06
CA MET A 60 -6.58 -43.67 -12.77
C MET A 60 -7.39 -43.28 -13.98
N ASP A 61 -7.41 -44.14 -14.99
CA ASP A 61 -8.33 -44.03 -16.11
C ASP A 61 -9.60 -44.82 -15.76
N ARG A 62 -10.76 -44.16 -15.72
CA ARG A 62 -12.03 -44.84 -15.43
C ARG A 62 -12.49 -45.65 -16.65
N PRO A 63 -13.30 -46.70 -16.46
CA PRO A 63 -13.83 -47.55 -17.54
C PRO A 63 -14.64 -46.78 -18.60
N ASN A 64 -15.20 -45.63 -18.24
CA ASN A 64 -15.93 -44.72 -19.13
C ASN A 64 -14.99 -43.82 -19.98
N GLY A 65 -13.68 -44.02 -19.92
CA GLY A 65 -12.65 -43.22 -20.61
C GLY A 65 -12.26 -41.94 -19.89
N GLU A 66 -12.79 -41.69 -18.69
CA GLU A 66 -12.59 -40.45 -17.95
C GLU A 66 -11.42 -40.57 -16.94
N ARG A 67 -10.38 -39.75 -17.10
CA ARG A 67 -9.21 -39.82 -16.22
C ARG A 67 -9.47 -39.15 -14.87
N MET A 68 -9.41 -39.90 -13.78
CA MET A 68 -9.30 -39.33 -12.43
C MET A 68 -7.92 -38.69 -12.25
N PRO A 69 -7.85 -37.39 -11.93
CA PRO A 69 -6.58 -36.73 -11.62
C PRO A 69 -5.97 -37.30 -10.34
N GLY A 70 -4.66 -37.60 -10.36
CA GLY A 70 -3.92 -37.89 -9.13
C GLY A 70 -3.83 -36.67 -8.21
N ILE A 71 -3.48 -36.90 -6.93
CA ILE A 71 -3.33 -35.87 -5.90
C ILE A 71 -2.35 -34.77 -6.34
N ARG A 72 -1.29 -35.09 -7.07
CA ARG A 72 -0.33 -34.07 -7.57
C ARG A 72 -1.01 -33.07 -8.49
N ASN A 73 -1.82 -33.54 -9.43
CA ASN A 73 -2.59 -32.68 -10.34
C ASN A 73 -3.65 -31.89 -9.57
N LEU A 74 -4.33 -32.51 -8.60
CA LEU A 74 -5.29 -31.81 -7.75
C LEU A 74 -4.62 -30.71 -6.91
N MET A 75 -3.45 -30.99 -6.35
CA MET A 75 -2.64 -30.02 -5.58
C MET A 75 -2.12 -28.88 -6.45
N GLU A 76 -1.70 -29.18 -7.68
CA GLU A 76 -1.26 -28.16 -8.64
C GLU A 76 -2.43 -27.26 -9.04
N ARG A 77 -3.60 -27.86 -9.32
CA ARG A 77 -4.84 -27.12 -9.59
C ARG A 77 -5.30 -26.31 -8.38
N LEU A 78 -5.20 -26.87 -7.17
CA LEU A 78 -5.55 -26.19 -5.92
C LEU A 78 -4.59 -25.03 -5.64
N LYS A 79 -3.29 -25.22 -5.88
CA LYS A 79 -2.27 -24.17 -5.77
C LYS A 79 -2.52 -23.06 -6.79
N ALA A 80 -2.85 -23.41 -8.04
CA ALA A 80 -3.22 -22.46 -9.08
C ALA A 80 -4.48 -21.67 -8.70
N ARG A 81 -5.52 -22.35 -8.21
CA ARG A 81 -6.76 -21.72 -7.74
C ARG A 81 -6.53 -20.80 -6.56
N ARG A 82 -5.73 -21.24 -5.58
CA ARG A 82 -5.31 -20.42 -4.44
C ARG A 82 -4.56 -19.18 -4.91
N GLN A 83 -3.66 -19.31 -5.88
CA GLN A 83 -2.91 -18.17 -6.40
C GLN A 83 -3.84 -17.18 -7.12
N GLN A 84 -4.83 -17.66 -7.87
CA GLN A 84 -5.84 -16.82 -8.52
C GLN A 84 -6.72 -16.08 -7.51
N GLU A 85 -7.14 -16.75 -6.44
CA GLU A 85 -7.88 -16.10 -5.35
C GLU A 85 -7.01 -15.09 -4.59
N LEU A 86 -5.72 -15.40 -4.34
CA LEU A 86 -4.80 -14.46 -3.71
C LEU A 86 -4.54 -13.22 -4.58
N ASN A 87 -4.48 -13.38 -5.90
CA ASN A 87 -4.37 -12.25 -6.83
C ASN A 87 -5.68 -11.43 -6.91
N ARG A 88 -6.84 -12.02 -6.56
CA ARG A 88 -8.13 -11.29 -6.53
C ARG A 88 -8.21 -10.33 -5.36
N TYR A 89 -7.57 -10.67 -4.24
CA TYR A 89 -7.44 -9.81 -3.06
C TYR A 89 -6.06 -9.15 -3.05
N ASP A 90 -5.86 -8.28 -4.02
CA ASP A 90 -4.60 -7.65 -4.38
C ASP A 90 -4.22 -6.53 -3.39
N LEU A 91 -4.02 -6.91 -2.11
CA LEU A 91 -3.53 -5.99 -1.07
C LEU A 91 -2.22 -5.34 -1.51
N GLY A 92 -1.42 -6.03 -2.32
CA GLY A 92 -0.20 -5.50 -2.91
C GLY A 92 -0.45 -4.28 -3.79
N SER A 93 -1.40 -4.35 -4.74
CA SER A 93 -1.68 -3.22 -5.65
C SER A 93 -2.39 -2.06 -4.95
N VAL A 94 -3.26 -2.33 -3.96
CA VAL A 94 -3.88 -1.27 -3.14
C VAL A 94 -2.81 -0.55 -2.31
N LEU A 95 -1.91 -1.29 -1.66
CA LEU A 95 -0.81 -0.69 -0.89
C LEU A 95 0.14 0.11 -1.77
N GLU A 96 0.43 -0.38 -2.98
CA GLU A 96 1.23 0.35 -3.96
C GLU A 96 0.54 1.65 -4.39
N GLY A 97 -0.77 1.62 -4.62
CA GLY A 97 -1.54 2.83 -4.91
C GLY A 97 -1.56 3.83 -3.75
N ILE A 98 -1.57 3.36 -2.50
CA ILE A 98 -1.44 4.22 -1.32
C ILE A 98 -0.05 4.87 -1.26
N LYS A 99 1.02 4.08 -1.47
CA LYS A 99 2.39 4.61 -1.53
C LYS A 99 2.53 5.71 -2.56
N GLN A 100 2.05 5.45 -3.78
CA GLN A 100 2.14 6.41 -4.88
C GLN A 100 1.42 7.72 -4.55
N LYS A 101 0.24 7.66 -3.94
CA LYS A 101 -0.48 8.86 -3.49
C LYS A 101 0.25 9.60 -2.37
N LEU A 102 0.85 8.88 -1.42
CA LEU A 102 1.64 9.49 -0.36
C LEU A 102 2.88 10.19 -0.93
N GLU A 103 3.56 9.58 -1.91
CA GLU A 103 4.68 10.20 -2.60
C GLU A 103 4.27 11.48 -3.33
N GLU A 104 3.13 11.46 -4.04
CA GLU A 104 2.58 12.64 -4.71
C GLU A 104 2.28 13.78 -3.72
N ILE A 105 1.64 13.47 -2.58
CA ILE A 105 1.36 14.44 -1.51
C ILE A 105 2.66 15.03 -0.95
N GLN A 106 3.67 14.20 -0.69
CA GLN A 106 4.97 14.66 -0.20
C GLN A 106 5.67 15.55 -1.23
N GLN A 107 5.58 15.24 -2.52
CA GLN A 107 6.15 16.07 -3.59
C GLN A 107 5.47 17.44 -3.66
N LEU A 108 4.14 17.48 -3.60
CA LEU A 108 3.38 18.74 -3.57
C LEU A 108 3.75 19.59 -2.36
N GLU A 109 3.86 18.98 -1.17
CA GLU A 109 4.28 19.72 0.02
C GLU A 109 5.71 20.27 -0.13
N ARG A 110 6.66 19.48 -0.65
CA ARG A 110 8.03 19.95 -0.90
C ARG A 110 8.07 21.12 -1.87
N GLN A 111 7.29 21.03 -2.95
CA GLN A 111 7.17 22.10 -3.93
C GLN A 111 6.54 23.35 -3.31
N GLY A 112 5.42 23.22 -2.60
CA GLY A 112 4.73 24.34 -1.98
C GLY A 112 5.54 25.01 -0.85
N ILE A 113 6.40 24.27 -0.16
CA ILE A 113 7.39 24.83 0.78
C ILE A 113 8.41 25.69 0.01
N GLN A 114 8.97 25.15 -1.08
CA GLN A 114 9.99 25.83 -1.87
C GLN A 114 9.44 27.13 -2.48
N GLU A 115 8.24 27.07 -3.07
CA GLU A 115 7.59 28.24 -3.66
C GLU A 115 7.37 29.36 -2.63
N ARG A 116 7.04 29.05 -1.38
CA ARG A 116 6.89 30.06 -0.32
C ARG A 116 8.20 30.69 0.08
N ILE A 117 9.26 29.90 0.17
CA ILE A 117 10.61 30.42 0.44
C ILE A 117 10.99 31.39 -0.67
N ASP A 118 10.82 31.00 -1.93
CA ASP A 118 11.22 31.78 -3.09
C ASP A 118 10.40 33.07 -3.23
N GLN A 119 9.07 33.00 -3.04
CA GLN A 119 8.20 34.18 -3.01
C GLN A 119 8.61 35.16 -1.91
N GLY A 120 8.99 34.66 -0.74
CA GLY A 120 9.46 35.49 0.36
C GLY A 120 10.81 36.15 0.08
N ARG A 121 11.76 35.42 -0.53
CA ARG A 121 13.04 35.97 -1.01
C ARG A 121 12.84 37.03 -2.10
N GLU A 122 11.96 36.78 -3.06
CA GLU A 122 11.67 37.72 -4.14
C GLU A 122 11.08 39.03 -3.60
N LYS A 123 10.18 38.96 -2.60
CA LYS A 123 9.64 40.16 -1.93
C LYS A 123 10.74 41.01 -1.29
N LEU A 124 11.69 40.38 -0.59
CA LEU A 124 12.84 41.08 -0.02
C LEU A 124 13.71 41.72 -1.10
N GLN A 125 13.95 41.02 -2.20
CA GLN A 125 14.78 41.53 -3.29
C GLN A 125 14.11 42.70 -4.01
N ARG A 126 12.79 42.65 -4.24
CA ARG A 126 12.02 43.77 -4.81
C ARG A 126 12.01 44.99 -3.89
N GLN A 127 11.91 44.80 -2.58
CA GLN A 127 12.05 45.90 -1.61
C GLN A 127 13.44 46.53 -1.65
N ALA A 128 14.49 45.71 -1.71
CA ALA A 128 15.87 46.20 -1.82
C ALA A 128 16.12 46.98 -3.13
N GLN A 129 15.53 46.54 -4.26
CA GLN A 129 15.65 47.22 -5.55
C GLN A 129 14.76 48.47 -5.66
N GLY A 130 13.60 48.49 -5.00
CA GLY A 130 12.71 49.67 -4.94
C GLY A 130 13.38 50.87 -4.27
N GLN A 131 14.21 50.64 -3.25
CA GLN A 131 15.01 51.68 -2.60
C GLN A 131 16.11 52.28 -3.50
N GLU A 132 16.55 51.60 -4.56
CA GLU A 132 17.56 52.10 -5.51
C GLU A 132 16.94 52.90 -6.69
N GLY A 133 15.65 52.76 -6.96
CA GLY A 133 14.95 53.39 -8.09
C GLY A 133 14.42 54.80 -7.84
N GLU A 134 14.29 55.23 -6.58
CA GLU A 134 13.66 56.51 -6.18
C GLU A 134 14.65 57.68 -5.97
N GLN A 135 15.89 57.59 -6.48
CA GLN A 135 16.79 58.75 -6.56
C GLN A 135 16.73 59.49 -7.91
N GLY A 136 15.69 59.22 -8.71
CA GLY A 136 15.67 59.53 -10.14
C GLY A 136 14.58 60.43 -10.70
N GLU A 137 13.69 61.07 -9.93
CA GLU A 137 12.86 62.17 -10.47
C GLU A 137 12.21 63.01 -9.37
N ALA A 138 12.58 64.28 -9.28
CA ALA A 138 11.95 65.27 -8.41
C ALA A 138 10.55 65.63 -8.95
N GLY A 139 9.52 64.96 -8.42
CA GLY A 139 8.12 65.35 -8.58
C GLY A 139 7.51 65.73 -7.23
N GLU A 140 7.23 67.01 -7.03
CA GLU A 140 6.54 67.53 -5.84
C GLU A 140 5.17 66.85 -5.66
N GLY A 141 5.00 66.06 -4.60
CA GLY A 141 3.70 65.47 -4.29
C GLY A 141 3.70 64.53 -3.09
N GLN A 142 3.48 65.13 -1.91
CA GLN A 142 3.02 64.50 -0.66
C GLN A 142 3.97 63.51 0.05
N GLN A 143 4.35 63.96 1.25
CA GLN A 143 5.06 63.23 2.29
C GLN A 143 4.38 61.88 2.59
N ALA A 144 5.06 60.78 2.29
CA ALA A 144 4.91 59.55 3.04
C ALA A 144 5.89 59.63 4.23
N GLU A 145 5.33 59.83 5.42
CA GLU A 145 6.08 59.89 6.67
C GLU A 145 6.68 58.51 7.02
N GLY A 146 7.95 58.56 7.44
CA GLY A 146 8.82 57.48 7.94
C GLY A 146 8.20 56.19 8.47
N GLY A 147 8.62 55.09 7.86
CA GLY A 147 8.46 53.70 8.36
C GLY A 147 9.31 52.65 7.65
N GLU A 148 10.06 52.98 6.59
CA GLU A 148 10.56 52.00 5.61
C GLU A 148 11.72 51.11 6.09
N ASP A 149 12.61 51.61 6.96
CA ASP A 149 13.72 50.80 7.50
C ASP A 149 13.24 49.72 8.50
N GLY A 150 12.21 50.03 9.30
CA GLY A 150 11.64 49.09 10.27
C GLY A 150 10.88 47.94 9.59
N ASP A 151 10.22 48.23 8.47
CA ASP A 151 9.49 47.24 7.68
C ASP A 151 10.42 46.28 6.94
N ALA A 152 11.58 46.75 6.45
CA ALA A 152 12.56 45.91 5.79
C ALA A 152 13.22 44.90 6.75
N GLU A 153 13.65 45.34 7.94
CA GLU A 153 14.19 44.44 8.97
C GLU A 153 13.13 43.45 9.48
N HIS A 154 11.88 43.90 9.62
CA HIS A 154 10.77 43.04 10.00
C HIS A 154 10.52 41.94 8.95
N ASN A 155 10.46 42.30 7.67
CA ASN A 155 10.25 41.33 6.59
C ASN A 155 11.42 40.33 6.48
N GLN A 156 12.66 40.78 6.68
CA GLN A 156 13.82 39.89 6.72
C GLN A 156 13.73 38.90 7.88
N LEU A 157 13.31 39.35 9.06
CA LEU A 157 13.11 38.50 10.23
C LEU A 157 12.02 37.45 9.97
N LEU A 158 10.90 37.83 9.35
CA LEU A 158 9.84 36.91 8.96
C LEU A 158 10.33 35.86 7.96
N GLN A 159 11.10 36.28 6.96
CA GLN A 159 11.70 35.36 5.99
C GLN A 159 12.62 34.34 6.67
N ASN A 160 13.53 34.81 7.53
CA ASN A 160 14.44 33.93 8.26
C ASN A 160 13.69 32.93 9.15
N MET A 161 12.57 33.33 9.75
CA MET A 161 11.71 32.42 10.50
C MET A 161 11.02 31.39 9.58
N LEU A 162 10.51 31.82 8.42
CA LEU A 162 9.87 30.96 7.44
C LEU A 162 10.86 29.91 6.90
N GLU A 163 12.08 30.32 6.56
CA GLU A 163 13.14 29.41 6.10
C GLU A 163 13.48 28.36 7.17
N ARG A 164 13.66 28.76 8.44
CA ARG A 164 13.87 27.81 9.54
C ARG A 164 12.70 26.85 9.74
N MET A 165 11.46 27.33 9.58
CA MET A 165 10.27 26.49 9.67
C MET A 165 10.24 25.49 8.51
N ALA A 166 10.52 25.95 7.29
CA ALA A 166 10.57 25.15 6.09
C ALA A 166 11.65 24.05 6.17
N GLU A 167 12.85 24.38 6.64
CA GLU A 167 13.93 23.40 6.85
C GLU A 167 13.50 22.27 7.79
N ARG A 168 12.86 22.61 8.92
CA ARG A 168 12.34 21.60 9.88
C ARG A 168 11.24 20.74 9.25
N LYS A 169 10.38 21.33 8.43
CA LYS A 169 9.32 20.62 7.72
C LYS A 169 9.92 19.64 6.70
N LEU A 170 10.88 20.09 5.90
CA LEU A 170 11.62 19.22 4.95
C LEU A 170 12.33 18.07 5.67
N GLN A 171 12.99 18.33 6.81
CA GLN A 171 13.60 17.29 7.63
C GLN A 171 12.58 16.28 8.13
N THR A 172 11.39 16.73 8.53
CA THR A 172 10.29 15.84 8.94
C THR A 172 9.89 14.92 7.79
N LEU A 173 9.72 15.48 6.58
CA LEU A 173 9.39 14.73 5.38
C LEU A 173 10.49 13.72 4.98
N ASP A 174 11.77 14.07 5.20
CA ASP A 174 12.91 13.17 4.94
C ASP A 174 13.02 12.04 5.98
N SER A 175 12.53 12.28 7.20
CA SER A 175 12.55 11.31 8.30
C SER A 175 11.33 10.39 8.34
N LEU A 176 10.44 10.48 7.35
CA LEU A 176 9.23 9.66 7.29
C LEU A 176 9.59 8.17 7.19
N PRO A 177 8.85 7.28 7.88
CA PRO A 177 9.02 5.84 7.73
C PRO A 177 8.82 5.35 6.29
N ASP A 178 9.45 4.23 5.92
CA ASP A 178 9.26 3.61 4.59
C ASP A 178 7.90 2.91 4.44
N ASP A 179 7.20 2.65 5.56
CA ASP A 179 5.93 1.95 5.56
C ASP A 179 4.72 2.91 5.42
N PRO A 180 3.71 2.58 4.60
CA PRO A 180 2.58 3.48 4.35
C PRO A 180 1.79 3.86 5.60
N ALA A 181 1.67 2.94 6.57
CA ALA A 181 0.91 3.18 7.78
C ALA A 181 1.62 4.20 8.70
N GLY A 182 2.95 4.09 8.82
CA GLY A 182 3.81 5.05 9.51
C GLY A 182 3.77 6.42 8.87
N GLN A 183 3.84 6.48 7.53
CA GLN A 183 3.71 7.74 6.77
C GLN A 183 2.37 8.42 7.02
N ILE A 184 1.25 7.68 6.92
CA ILE A 184 -0.10 8.23 7.17
C ILE A 184 -0.19 8.80 8.59
N LYS A 185 0.32 8.06 9.59
CA LYS A 185 0.29 8.53 10.98
C LYS A 185 1.10 9.83 11.16
N ALA A 186 2.32 9.87 10.63
CA ALA A 186 3.16 11.06 10.70
C ALA A 186 2.53 12.25 9.97
N LEU A 187 1.98 12.03 8.77
CA LEU A 187 1.31 13.07 7.98
C LEU A 187 -0.03 13.54 8.58
N THR A 188 -0.66 12.75 9.45
CA THR A 188 -1.88 13.16 10.17
C THR A 188 -1.56 14.20 11.24
N GLU A 189 -0.41 14.06 11.90
CA GLU A 189 0.08 15.02 12.90
C GLU A 189 0.84 16.19 12.27
N TYR A 190 1.11 16.09 10.97
CA TYR A 190 1.86 17.08 10.20
C TYR A 190 1.00 18.27 9.77
N GLU A 191 1.56 19.47 9.90
CA GLU A 191 0.92 20.71 9.45
C GLU A 191 1.41 21.06 8.04
N PHE A 192 0.58 20.82 7.03
CA PHE A 192 0.89 21.14 5.65
C PHE A 192 1.00 22.65 5.43
N MET A 193 2.04 23.08 4.72
CA MET A 193 2.08 24.41 4.16
C MET A 193 1.19 24.45 2.91
N ASP A 194 1.35 23.49 2.02
CA ASP A 194 0.66 23.45 0.73
C ASP A 194 -0.83 23.07 0.86
N PRO A 195 -1.77 23.91 0.37
CA PRO A 195 -3.19 23.63 0.47
C PRO A 195 -3.63 22.45 -0.40
N GLU A 196 -2.99 22.23 -1.56
CA GLU A 196 -3.30 21.12 -2.45
C GLU A 196 -2.84 19.79 -1.86
N ALA A 197 -1.63 19.73 -1.30
CA ALA A 197 -1.11 18.56 -0.60
C ALA A 197 -2.03 18.15 0.56
N ARG A 198 -2.49 19.13 1.35
CA ARG A 198 -3.46 18.90 2.43
C ARG A 198 -4.77 18.32 1.92
N GLN A 199 -5.31 18.87 0.82
CA GLN A 199 -6.55 18.39 0.23
C GLN A 199 -6.41 16.94 -0.24
N LYS A 200 -5.35 16.62 -1.00
CA LYS A 200 -5.11 15.24 -1.46
C LYS A 200 -4.91 14.25 -0.33
N PHE A 201 -4.28 14.67 0.77
CA PHE A 201 -4.16 13.84 1.96
C PHE A 201 -5.52 13.57 2.63
N GLN A 202 -6.38 14.58 2.72
CA GLN A 202 -7.74 14.42 3.23
C GLN A 202 -8.55 13.42 2.38
N GLU A 203 -8.48 13.56 1.05
CA GLU A 203 -9.13 12.64 0.10
C GLU A 203 -8.62 11.21 0.24
N LEU A 204 -7.30 11.02 0.45
CA LEU A 204 -6.70 9.71 0.70
C LEU A 204 -7.27 9.08 1.99
N LEU A 205 -7.38 9.85 3.08
CA LEU A 205 -7.94 9.37 4.34
C LEU A 205 -9.41 8.96 4.18
N GLU A 206 -10.20 9.74 3.47
CA GLU A 206 -11.61 9.42 3.20
C GLU A 206 -11.75 8.13 2.39
N GLN A 207 -10.94 7.96 1.35
CA GLN A 207 -10.94 6.74 0.53
C GLN A 207 -10.55 5.51 1.36
N LEU A 208 -9.53 5.64 2.20
CA LEU A 208 -9.09 4.56 3.08
C LEU A 208 -10.17 4.19 4.10
N GLN A 209 -10.81 5.18 4.72
CA GLN A 209 -11.93 4.94 5.63
C GLN A 209 -13.07 4.19 4.94
N GLN A 210 -13.46 4.63 3.73
CA GLN A 210 -14.52 3.97 2.95
C GLN A 210 -14.18 2.52 2.61
N GLN A 211 -12.94 2.25 2.18
CA GLN A 211 -12.49 0.89 1.88
C GLN A 211 -12.51 -0.02 3.11
N VAL A 212 -12.03 0.46 4.26
CA VAL A 212 -12.04 -0.30 5.51
C VAL A 212 -13.48 -0.63 5.94
N LEU A 213 -14.39 0.34 5.85
CA LEU A 213 -15.81 0.13 6.15
C LEU A 213 -16.44 -0.90 5.20
N GLN A 214 -16.16 -0.81 3.91
CA GLN A 214 -16.71 -1.72 2.90
C GLN A 214 -16.20 -3.15 3.09
N GLN A 215 -14.91 -3.32 3.40
CA GLN A 215 -14.33 -4.63 3.71
C GLN A 215 -14.92 -5.22 4.99
N THR A 216 -15.08 -4.40 6.04
CA THR A 216 -15.68 -4.84 7.31
C THR A 216 -17.12 -5.29 7.11
N PHE A 217 -17.90 -4.56 6.32
CA PHE A 217 -19.28 -4.91 5.99
C PHE A 217 -19.37 -6.18 5.13
N GLN A 218 -18.56 -6.31 4.08
CA GLN A 218 -18.53 -7.51 3.24
C GLN A 218 -18.11 -8.75 4.04
N GLY A 219 -17.12 -8.61 4.93
CA GLY A 219 -16.71 -9.69 5.84
C GLY A 219 -17.84 -10.11 6.78
N MET A 220 -18.59 -9.16 7.32
CA MET A 220 -19.76 -9.44 8.16
C MET A 220 -20.88 -10.11 7.35
N GLN A 221 -21.17 -9.63 6.14
CA GLN A 221 -22.19 -10.22 5.27
C GLN A 221 -21.85 -11.66 4.88
N GLN A 222 -20.59 -11.94 4.54
CA GLN A 222 -20.12 -13.31 4.27
C GLN A 222 -20.23 -14.19 5.51
N SER A 223 -19.85 -13.67 6.69
CA SER A 223 -20.00 -14.39 7.95
C SER A 223 -21.46 -14.73 8.24
N LEU A 224 -22.38 -13.79 8.04
CA LEU A 224 -23.81 -14.01 8.24
C LEU A 224 -24.39 -15.01 7.23
N GLN A 225 -24.01 -14.92 5.95
CA GLN A 225 -24.44 -15.86 4.91
C GLN A 225 -23.96 -17.29 5.19
N ASN A 226 -22.72 -17.43 5.68
CA ASN A 226 -22.16 -18.73 6.07
C ASN A 226 -22.88 -19.33 7.29
N MET A 227 -23.33 -18.50 8.24
CA MET A 227 -24.12 -18.94 9.39
C MET A 227 -25.56 -19.34 9.00
N THR A 228 -26.20 -18.60 8.10
CA THR A 228 -27.59 -18.89 7.66
C THR A 228 -27.70 -20.09 6.71
N ALA A 229 -26.60 -20.49 6.06
CA ALA A 229 -26.58 -21.64 5.15
C ALA A 229 -26.33 -22.99 5.87
N GLN A 230 -26.24 -22.99 7.20
CA GLN A 230 -26.00 -24.17 8.05
C GLN A 230 -27.24 -24.66 8.81
N ASP A 231 -28.42 -24.10 8.52
CA ASP A 231 -29.75 -24.59 8.93
C ASP A 231 -30.58 -25.05 7.71
#